data_AF-A0A972X7T1-F1
#
_entry.id   AF-A0A972X7T1-F1
#
_cell.length_a   1.000
_cell.length_b   1.000
_cell.length_c   1.000
_cell.angle_alpha   90.00
_cell.angle_beta   90.00
_cell.angle_gamma   90.00
#
_symmetry.space_group_name_H-M   'P 1'
#
loop_
_entity.id
_entity.type
_entity.pdbx_description
1 polymer ?
#
loop_
_entity_poly.entity_id
_entity_poly.type
_entity_poly.pdbx_seq_one_letter_code
_entity_poly.pdbx_strand_id
1 'polypeptide(L)'
;MALVLPHSIFFHVGRTAGHFVRKTIREMGIPTYDVGAFHDWPSNIPLSDEEQKKLFFCFVRHPLAWLKSFWCHEMQFGWSASDYSSKTQSDSFADFLTKAVEAFPSGPATEAFRPFLMQCQEVGRQENLTADLRCILERAGEKVVPEVLEQAGVTTVEIAREIQTAATAPMELLETVLHAEREICERFGYADIPKSLVGPSNVCLATYVPLGEPKLPFAIDPDTARDITNAFVLGGKPFPGPEYRRRTTMAIRQAMDQIDFRGREVIDVGCADGVLCFHAESEGAVRIVGVDLRLRDLTRKLKTVLDSTVEFVEHGYYGQEQTVSGVFDIALCIKLLQGARHPLLLIRTLSRLMKEGGTLVLNTDYFDCYPGVPLMYAPLGSEAPTNPRGCTYFNKEGLLNALASYGFTEFVIHAELEQGVDPARGFARMPFPSMGVSHDSESATGNITLSCTWQPSIADQDPRYSLDGVTGQSLVDFWDRHMPASGLPEHQASEKMLMHLRNQLYKHQEQARKLTDELRTATASVHDRNQDLQDTRRDLVERTDDLVATRQIVVERTDDLVATRQLLIERTGMLEQMVAQAEALSRALAEANAR
;
A
#
# COMPACT_ATOMS: atom_id res chain seq x y z
N MET A 1 4.12 10.75 -10.43
CA MET A 1 4.36 12.13 -10.80
C MET A 1 3.51 12.41 -12.02
N ALA A 2 3.04 13.63 -12.18
CA ALA A 2 2.53 14.08 -13.47
C ALA A 2 3.72 14.36 -14.39
N LEU A 3 3.59 14.01 -15.67
CA LEU A 3 4.62 14.26 -16.68
C LEU A 3 4.24 15.55 -17.42
N VAL A 4 5.04 16.59 -17.25
CA VAL A 4 4.82 17.89 -17.89
C VAL A 4 5.50 17.90 -19.26
N LEU A 5 4.73 18.17 -20.30
CA LEU A 5 5.17 18.35 -21.69
C LEU A 5 5.11 19.85 -22.05
N PRO A 6 5.58 20.27 -23.24
CA PRO A 6 5.50 21.67 -23.68
C PRO A 6 4.09 22.26 -23.64
N HIS A 7 3.07 21.52 -24.10
CA HIS A 7 1.70 22.01 -24.26
C HIS A 7 0.65 21.21 -23.49
N SER A 8 1.05 20.09 -22.88
CA SER A 8 0.15 19.20 -22.14
C SER A 8 0.76 18.69 -20.83
N ILE A 9 -0.08 18.12 -19.97
CA ILE A 9 0.33 17.43 -18.74
C ILE A 9 -0.39 16.08 -18.68
N PHE A 10 0.41 15.01 -18.59
CA PHE A 10 -0.09 13.66 -18.38
C PHE A 10 -0.19 13.36 -16.88
N PHE A 11 -1.41 13.16 -16.40
CA PHE A 11 -1.67 12.66 -15.05
C PHE A 11 -1.72 11.14 -15.05
N HIS A 12 -0.77 10.53 -14.36
CA HIS A 12 -0.68 9.08 -14.28
C HIS A 12 -1.71 8.52 -13.30
N VAL A 13 -2.79 7.95 -13.84
CA VAL A 13 -3.69 7.09 -13.08
C VAL A 13 -3.04 5.71 -12.91
N GLY A 14 -3.01 5.17 -11.69
CA GLY A 14 -2.42 3.87 -11.43
C GLY A 14 -3.06 2.77 -12.29
N ARG A 15 -2.24 1.84 -12.80
CA ARG A 15 -2.68 0.67 -13.62
C ARG A 15 -3.38 1.00 -14.94
N THR A 16 -3.19 2.21 -15.48
CA THR A 16 -3.69 2.62 -16.81
C THR A 16 -2.56 2.85 -17.83
N ALA A 17 -1.53 2.00 -17.79
CA ALA A 17 -0.38 1.98 -18.71
C ALA A 17 0.55 3.22 -18.71
N GLY A 18 0.74 3.89 -17.57
CA GLY A 18 1.64 5.05 -17.48
C GLY A 18 3.09 4.81 -17.88
N HIS A 19 3.65 3.61 -17.65
CA HIS A 19 5.01 3.28 -18.11
C HIS A 19 5.14 3.33 -19.62
N PHE A 20 4.14 2.82 -20.35
CA PHE A 20 4.08 2.92 -21.80
C PHE A 20 4.08 4.38 -22.23
N VAL A 21 3.15 5.19 -21.69
CA VAL A 21 3.00 6.60 -22.08
C VAL A 21 4.31 7.37 -21.87
N ARG A 22 4.92 7.21 -20.70
CA ARG A 22 6.21 7.85 -20.35
C ARG A 22 7.34 7.43 -21.27
N LYS A 23 7.49 6.12 -21.52
CA LYS A 23 8.52 5.57 -22.40
C LYS A 23 8.36 6.12 -23.81
N THR A 24 7.16 6.02 -24.36
CA THR A 24 6.83 6.47 -25.72
C THR A 24 7.08 7.97 -25.92
N ILE A 25 6.66 8.81 -24.96
CA ILE A 25 6.91 10.27 -25.01
C ILE A 25 8.41 10.60 -24.99
N ARG A 26 9.19 9.89 -24.16
CA ARG A 26 10.66 10.07 -24.10
C ARG A 26 11.32 9.62 -25.40
N GLU A 27 10.90 8.50 -25.98
CA GLU A 27 11.43 7.98 -27.26
C GLU A 27 11.09 8.89 -28.45
N MET A 28 9.99 9.64 -28.41
CA MET A 28 9.69 10.70 -29.38
C MET A 28 10.62 11.92 -29.25
N GLY A 29 11.38 12.03 -28.14
CA GLY A 29 12.22 13.18 -27.86
C GLY A 29 11.44 14.44 -27.47
N ILE A 30 10.22 14.30 -26.96
CA ILE A 30 9.46 15.42 -26.41
C ILE A 30 10.11 15.84 -25.07
N PRO A 31 10.46 17.12 -24.87
CA PRO A 31 11.02 17.59 -23.60
C PRO A 31 10.04 17.38 -22.46
N THR A 32 10.46 16.72 -21.38
CA THR A 32 9.60 16.45 -20.24
C THR A 32 10.32 16.57 -18.90
N TYR A 33 9.57 16.93 -17.86
CA TYR A 33 9.98 16.78 -16.46
C TYR A 33 8.80 16.31 -15.62
N ASP A 34 9.09 15.80 -14.42
CA ASP A 34 8.11 15.26 -13.51
C ASP A 34 7.77 16.28 -12.40
N VAL A 35 6.49 16.37 -12.03
CA VAL A 35 5.99 17.23 -10.93
C VAL A 35 5.04 16.45 -10.02
N GLY A 36 5.09 16.73 -8.72
CA GLY A 36 4.28 16.08 -7.70
C GLY A 36 4.63 14.62 -7.46
N ALA A 37 3.93 13.95 -6.55
CA ALA A 37 4.24 12.58 -6.16
C ALA A 37 3.64 11.51 -7.11
N PHE A 38 3.89 10.24 -6.85
CA PHE A 38 3.39 9.12 -7.67
C PHE A 38 1.88 8.88 -7.47
N HIS A 39 1.10 8.92 -8.56
CA HIS A 39 -0.38 8.85 -8.57
C HIS A 39 -1.11 9.99 -7.84
N ASP A 40 -0.41 11.08 -7.57
CA ASP A 40 -1.00 12.27 -6.97
C ASP A 40 -2.15 12.82 -7.80
N TRP A 41 -3.19 13.31 -7.12
CA TRP A 41 -4.36 13.86 -7.80
C TRP A 41 -4.01 15.19 -8.45
N PRO A 42 -4.63 15.55 -9.59
CA PRO A 42 -4.30 16.80 -10.27
C PRO A 42 -4.45 18.04 -9.37
N SER A 43 -5.35 17.99 -8.37
CA SER A 43 -5.55 19.07 -7.39
C SER A 43 -4.47 19.19 -6.32
N ASN A 44 -3.67 18.14 -6.10
CA ASN A 44 -2.61 18.10 -5.10
C ASN A 44 -1.27 18.52 -5.66
N ILE A 45 -1.15 18.59 -6.99
CA ILE A 45 0.11 18.88 -7.68
C ILE A 45 0.29 20.40 -7.75
N PRO A 46 1.39 20.96 -7.22
CA PRO A 46 1.64 22.39 -7.24
C PRO A 46 2.08 22.84 -8.65
N LEU A 47 1.11 23.22 -9.48
CA LEU A 47 1.34 23.73 -10.84
C LEU A 47 1.40 25.26 -10.87
N SER A 48 2.38 25.79 -11.61
CA SER A 48 2.47 27.23 -11.92
C SER A 48 1.30 27.71 -12.80
N ASP A 49 1.09 29.03 -12.84
CA ASP A 49 0.05 29.65 -13.66
C ASP A 49 0.19 29.34 -15.17
N GLU A 50 1.41 29.07 -15.65
CA GLU A 50 1.63 28.64 -17.04
C GLU A 50 1.28 27.17 -17.24
N GLU A 51 1.63 26.31 -16.29
CA GLU A 51 1.31 24.88 -16.34
C GLU A 51 -0.20 24.64 -16.25
N GLN A 52 -0.93 25.41 -15.46
CA GLN A 52 -2.39 25.33 -15.36
C GLN A 52 -3.13 25.64 -16.67
N LYS A 53 -2.46 26.30 -17.63
CA LYS A 53 -3.03 26.60 -18.97
C LYS A 53 -2.79 25.48 -19.98
N LYS A 54 -1.98 24.47 -19.65
CA LYS A 54 -1.70 23.32 -20.52
C LYS A 54 -2.90 22.37 -20.57
N LEU A 55 -2.98 21.57 -21.62
CA LEU A 55 -4.01 20.54 -21.75
C LEU A 55 -3.74 19.39 -20.77
N PHE A 56 -4.70 19.07 -19.90
CA PHE A 56 -4.57 17.97 -18.95
C PHE A 56 -5.19 16.71 -19.53
N PHE A 57 -4.47 15.61 -19.45
CA PHE A 57 -4.98 14.33 -19.92
C PHE A 57 -4.58 13.15 -19.03
N CYS A 58 -5.40 12.12 -19.09
CA CYS A 58 -5.16 10.86 -18.40
C CYS A 58 -5.68 9.67 -19.23
N PHE A 59 -5.46 8.46 -18.72
CA PHE A 59 -6.02 7.24 -19.30
C PHE A 59 -6.86 6.50 -18.26
N VAL A 60 -7.97 5.95 -18.71
CA VAL A 60 -8.80 5.00 -17.97
C VAL A 60 -8.64 3.59 -18.53
N ARG A 61 -9.21 2.61 -17.83
CA ARG A 61 -9.21 1.20 -18.22
C ARG A 61 -10.57 0.59 -17.89
N HIS A 62 -10.95 -0.49 -18.58
CA HIS A 62 -12.11 -1.28 -18.23
C HIS A 62 -12.15 -1.61 -16.71
N PRO A 63 -13.23 -1.30 -15.97
CA PRO A 63 -13.26 -1.39 -14.51
C PRO A 63 -12.82 -2.74 -13.96
N LEU A 64 -13.39 -3.85 -14.46
CA LEU A 64 -13.00 -5.20 -14.03
C LEU A 64 -11.53 -5.54 -14.35
N ALA A 65 -10.99 -5.04 -15.46
CA ALA A 65 -9.58 -5.27 -15.81
C ALA A 65 -8.64 -4.43 -14.95
N TRP A 66 -9.06 -3.23 -14.56
CA TRP A 66 -8.37 -2.38 -13.61
C TRP A 66 -8.35 -3.00 -12.22
N LEU A 67 -9.50 -3.42 -11.70
CA LEU A 67 -9.65 -4.11 -10.41
C LEU A 67 -8.81 -5.39 -10.35
N LYS A 68 -8.84 -6.20 -11.42
CA LYS A 68 -7.94 -7.36 -11.57
C LYS A 68 -6.47 -6.94 -11.44
N SER A 69 -6.07 -5.93 -12.21
CA SER A 69 -4.69 -5.46 -12.25
C SER A 69 -4.24 -4.86 -10.92
N PHE A 70 -5.14 -4.22 -10.19
CA PHE A 70 -4.92 -3.69 -8.86
C PHE A 70 -4.69 -4.84 -7.88
N TRP A 71 -5.66 -5.75 -7.75
CA TRP A 71 -5.58 -6.89 -6.84
C TRP A 71 -4.35 -7.76 -7.12
N CYS A 72 -4.08 -8.11 -8.37
CA CYS A 72 -2.91 -8.89 -8.76
C CYS A 72 -1.60 -8.22 -8.31
N HIS A 73 -1.51 -6.90 -8.41
CA HIS A 73 -0.33 -6.17 -7.97
C HIS A 73 -0.20 -6.18 -6.45
N GLU A 74 -1.26 -5.88 -5.72
CA GLU A 74 -1.25 -5.89 -4.26
C GLU A 74 -0.97 -7.30 -3.70
N MET A 75 -1.40 -8.35 -4.40
CA MET A 75 -1.03 -9.71 -4.05
C MET A 75 0.46 -9.98 -4.30
N GLN A 76 1.00 -9.58 -5.46
CA GLN A 76 2.40 -9.82 -5.80
C GLN A 76 3.36 -9.09 -4.86
N PHE A 77 3.11 -7.79 -4.64
CA PHE A 77 4.05 -6.91 -3.96
C PHE A 77 3.64 -6.58 -2.51
N GLY A 78 2.45 -7.04 -2.10
CA GLY A 78 1.82 -6.76 -0.81
C GLY A 78 0.98 -5.49 -0.81
N TRP A 79 -0.06 -5.50 0.02
CA TRP A 79 -1.05 -4.42 0.15
C TRP A 79 -0.44 -3.12 0.69
N SER A 80 -0.74 -2.00 0.05
CA SER A 80 -0.34 -0.66 0.47
C SER A 80 -1.14 -0.16 1.67
N ALA A 81 -0.64 0.87 2.36
CA ALA A 81 -1.36 1.53 3.46
C ALA A 81 -2.43 2.54 2.99
N SER A 82 -2.79 2.54 1.70
CA SER A 82 -3.80 3.44 1.16
C SER A 82 -5.19 3.15 1.74
N ASP A 83 -6.03 4.18 1.82
CA ASP A 83 -7.44 4.04 2.23
C ASP A 83 -8.20 3.01 1.37
N TYR A 84 -7.89 2.95 0.08
CA TYR A 84 -8.45 1.95 -0.83
C TYR A 84 -8.03 0.53 -0.44
N SER A 85 -6.75 0.30 -0.17
CA SER A 85 -6.22 -1.03 0.18
C SER A 85 -6.71 -1.50 1.54
N SER A 86 -6.76 -0.62 2.55
CA SER A 86 -7.20 -0.97 3.90
C SER A 86 -8.65 -1.45 3.94
N LYS A 87 -9.52 -0.90 3.06
CA LYS A 87 -10.93 -1.29 2.94
C LYS A 87 -11.15 -2.54 2.10
N THR A 88 -10.26 -2.83 1.13
CA THR A 88 -10.52 -3.86 0.10
C THR A 88 -9.66 -5.11 0.22
N GLN A 89 -8.57 -5.08 1.00
CA GLN A 89 -7.61 -6.18 1.11
C GLN A 89 -8.26 -7.57 1.32
N SER A 90 -7.88 -8.52 0.47
CA SER A 90 -8.33 -9.91 0.56
C SER A 90 -7.45 -10.86 -0.24
N ASP A 91 -7.36 -12.11 0.22
CA ASP A 91 -6.61 -13.18 -0.44
C ASP A 91 -7.38 -13.84 -1.59
N SER A 92 -8.68 -13.57 -1.70
CA SER A 92 -9.51 -13.96 -2.84
C SER A 92 -9.89 -12.73 -3.64
N PHE A 93 -9.82 -12.84 -4.98
CA PHE A 93 -10.26 -11.77 -5.87
C PHE A 93 -11.77 -11.51 -5.74
N ALA A 94 -12.59 -12.54 -5.55
CA ALA A 94 -14.03 -12.37 -5.35
C ALA A 94 -14.32 -11.60 -4.05
N ASP A 95 -13.68 -11.98 -2.94
CA ASP A 95 -13.88 -11.28 -1.67
C ASP A 95 -13.35 -9.84 -1.73
N PHE A 96 -12.26 -9.59 -2.45
CA PHE A 96 -11.79 -8.24 -2.75
C PHE A 96 -12.85 -7.43 -3.51
N LEU A 97 -13.47 -7.99 -4.54
CA LEU A 97 -14.53 -7.31 -5.31
C LEU A 97 -15.75 -6.99 -4.44
N THR A 98 -16.19 -7.94 -3.61
CA THR A 98 -17.29 -7.74 -2.66
C THR A 98 -17.00 -6.56 -1.74
N LYS A 99 -15.82 -6.57 -1.08
CA LYS A 99 -15.39 -5.47 -0.21
C LYS A 99 -15.26 -4.15 -0.96
N ALA A 100 -14.79 -4.17 -2.20
CA ALA A 100 -14.64 -2.97 -3.02
C ALA A 100 -15.99 -2.33 -3.34
N VAL A 101 -17.02 -3.12 -3.70
CA VAL A 101 -18.37 -2.60 -3.94
C VAL A 101 -19.02 -2.10 -2.65
N GLU A 102 -18.83 -2.80 -1.52
CA GLU A 102 -19.33 -2.36 -0.22
C GLU A 102 -18.70 -1.04 0.25
N ALA A 103 -17.38 -0.89 0.06
CA ALA A 103 -16.64 0.31 0.44
C ALA A 103 -16.89 1.48 -0.52
N PHE A 104 -17.16 1.20 -1.80
CA PHE A 104 -17.30 2.20 -2.87
C PHE A 104 -18.55 1.91 -3.71
N PRO A 105 -19.76 2.21 -3.19
CA PRO A 105 -21.03 1.84 -3.81
C PRO A 105 -21.33 2.56 -5.13
N SER A 106 -20.65 3.69 -5.40
CA SER A 106 -20.70 4.44 -6.66
C SER A 106 -19.80 3.88 -7.77
N GLY A 107 -19.09 2.77 -7.50
CA GLY A 107 -18.16 2.14 -8.42
C GLY A 107 -16.72 2.25 -7.89
N PRO A 108 -16.06 1.13 -7.54
CA PRO A 108 -14.71 1.17 -6.96
C PRO A 108 -13.63 1.76 -7.89
N ALA A 109 -13.62 1.40 -9.17
CA ALA A 109 -12.76 2.03 -10.17
C ALA A 109 -13.23 3.46 -10.50
N THR A 110 -14.54 3.70 -10.50
CA THR A 110 -15.13 5.03 -10.69
C THR A 110 -14.60 6.03 -9.67
N GLU A 111 -14.63 5.68 -8.39
CA GLU A 111 -14.06 6.53 -7.33
C GLU A 111 -12.55 6.73 -7.49
N ALA A 112 -11.81 5.70 -7.88
CA ALA A 112 -10.37 5.82 -8.14
C ALA A 112 -10.03 6.76 -9.30
N PHE A 113 -10.88 6.82 -10.34
CA PHE A 113 -10.68 7.65 -11.52
C PHE A 113 -11.27 9.07 -11.37
N ARG A 114 -12.25 9.26 -10.49
CA ARG A 114 -13.01 10.51 -10.31
C ARG A 114 -12.11 11.76 -10.16
N PRO A 115 -11.06 11.78 -9.32
CA PRO A 115 -10.21 12.97 -9.16
C PRO A 115 -9.55 13.45 -10.47
N PHE A 116 -9.25 12.50 -11.37
CA PHE A 116 -8.64 12.77 -12.67
C PHE A 116 -9.69 13.16 -13.70
N LEU A 117 -10.82 12.45 -13.75
CA LEU A 117 -11.90 12.69 -14.70
C LEU A 117 -12.57 14.06 -14.53
N MET A 118 -12.47 14.66 -13.33
CA MET A 118 -12.97 16.00 -13.04
C MET A 118 -12.05 17.13 -13.54
N GLN A 119 -10.76 16.84 -13.79
CA GLN A 119 -9.75 17.86 -14.09
C GLN A 119 -9.09 17.69 -15.46
N CYS A 120 -9.02 16.46 -15.98
CA CYS A 120 -8.48 16.19 -17.31
C CYS A 120 -9.52 16.53 -18.39
N GLN A 121 -9.14 17.36 -19.37
CA GLN A 121 -10.00 17.70 -20.51
C GLN A 121 -10.05 16.58 -21.54
N GLU A 122 -8.95 15.84 -21.70
CA GLU A 122 -8.85 14.70 -22.61
C GLU A 122 -8.61 13.40 -21.82
N VAL A 123 -9.33 12.33 -22.19
CA VAL A 123 -9.23 11.04 -21.50
C VAL A 123 -9.17 9.92 -22.53
N GLY A 124 -8.05 9.20 -22.56
CA GLY A 124 -7.85 8.03 -23.41
C GLY A 124 -8.22 6.72 -22.70
N ARG A 125 -8.31 5.63 -23.47
CA ARG A 125 -8.55 4.27 -22.97
C ARG A 125 -7.29 3.42 -23.13
N GLN A 126 -6.93 2.65 -22.11
CA GLN A 126 -5.81 1.71 -22.18
C GLN A 126 -6.02 0.66 -23.28
N GLU A 127 -7.26 0.27 -23.55
CA GLU A 127 -7.64 -0.69 -24.59
C GLU A 127 -7.38 -0.15 -26.01
N ASN A 128 -7.20 1.17 -26.16
CA ASN A 128 -6.88 1.85 -27.43
C ASN A 128 -5.67 2.79 -27.29
N LEU A 129 -4.71 2.41 -26.44
CA LEU A 129 -3.68 3.31 -25.89
C LEU A 129 -2.90 4.10 -26.95
N THR A 130 -2.39 3.41 -27.99
CA THR A 130 -1.58 4.05 -29.04
C THR A 130 -2.36 5.09 -29.84
N ALA A 131 -3.58 4.75 -30.24
CA ALA A 131 -4.41 5.64 -31.06
C ALA A 131 -4.93 6.83 -30.26
N ASP A 132 -5.35 6.60 -29.01
CA ASP A 132 -5.83 7.66 -28.12
C ASP A 132 -4.67 8.60 -27.72
N LEU A 133 -3.49 8.07 -27.39
CA LEU A 133 -2.30 8.89 -27.10
C LEU A 133 -1.93 9.77 -28.28
N ARG A 134 -1.89 9.21 -29.51
CA ARG A 134 -1.63 9.99 -30.72
C ARG A 134 -2.60 11.17 -30.86
N CYS A 135 -3.90 10.89 -30.77
CA CYS A 135 -4.95 11.90 -30.93
C CYS A 135 -4.83 13.03 -29.88
N ILE A 136 -4.56 12.67 -28.62
CA ILE A 136 -4.42 13.64 -27.53
C ILE A 136 -3.20 14.53 -27.75
N LEU A 137 -2.04 13.95 -28.08
CA LEU A 137 -0.81 14.70 -28.32
C LEU A 137 -0.94 15.64 -29.53
N GLU A 138 -1.55 15.17 -30.63
CA GLU A 138 -1.81 16.00 -31.82
C GLU A 138 -2.74 17.18 -31.49
N ARG A 139 -3.80 16.96 -30.71
CA ARG A 139 -4.72 18.03 -30.27
C ARG A 139 -4.06 19.03 -29.34
N ALA A 140 -3.17 18.58 -28.47
CA ALA A 140 -2.38 19.45 -27.60
C ALA A 140 -1.34 20.28 -28.38
N GLY A 141 -1.05 19.92 -29.63
CA GLY A 141 -0.01 20.56 -30.44
C GLY A 141 1.40 20.04 -30.14
N GLU A 142 1.51 18.86 -29.55
CA GLU A 142 2.80 18.20 -29.28
C GLU A 142 3.40 17.63 -30.57
N LYS A 143 4.73 17.56 -30.62
CA LYS A 143 5.45 17.00 -31.77
C LYS A 143 5.41 15.47 -31.73
N VAL A 144 4.43 14.89 -32.41
CA VAL A 144 4.26 13.43 -32.52
C VAL A 144 5.16 12.83 -33.61
N VAL A 145 5.79 11.69 -33.29
CA VAL A 145 6.55 10.86 -34.23
C VAL A 145 5.78 9.52 -34.40
N PRO A 146 5.00 9.33 -35.49
CA PRO A 146 4.12 8.18 -35.65
C PRO A 146 4.85 6.82 -35.58
N GLU A 147 6.07 6.75 -36.10
CA GLU A 147 6.85 5.51 -36.14
C GLU A 147 7.18 4.99 -34.72
N VAL A 148 7.40 5.89 -33.76
CA VAL A 148 7.66 5.53 -32.35
C VAL A 148 6.40 4.94 -31.72
N LEU A 149 5.21 5.47 -32.03
CA LEU A 149 3.94 4.95 -31.52
C LEU A 149 3.62 3.56 -32.03
N GLU A 150 3.90 3.30 -33.31
CA GLU A 150 3.66 2.01 -33.95
C GLU A 150 4.63 0.92 -33.46
N GLN A 151 5.84 1.31 -33.08
CA GLN A 151 6.88 0.40 -32.57
C GLN A 151 6.82 0.23 -31.03
N ALA A 152 6.10 1.10 -30.33
CA ALA A 152 5.97 1.04 -28.89
C ALA A 152 5.26 -0.25 -28.46
N GLY A 153 6.03 -1.21 -27.97
CA GLY A 153 5.50 -2.44 -27.36
C GLY A 153 4.82 -2.17 -26.01
N VAL A 154 4.02 -3.13 -25.55
CA VAL A 154 3.38 -3.06 -24.23
C VAL A 154 4.43 -3.23 -23.14
N THR A 155 4.56 -2.23 -22.26
CA THR A 155 5.38 -2.34 -21.05
C THR A 155 4.48 -2.66 -19.86
N THR A 156 4.49 -3.92 -19.41
CA THR A 156 3.73 -4.38 -18.24
C THR A 156 4.66 -4.99 -17.21
N VAL A 157 4.35 -4.76 -15.93
CA VAL A 157 4.97 -5.49 -14.82
C VAL A 157 4.51 -6.94 -14.91
N GLU A 158 5.47 -7.87 -14.89
CA GLU A 158 5.18 -9.30 -14.88
C GLU A 158 4.62 -9.70 -13.51
N ILE A 159 3.47 -10.40 -13.51
CA ILE A 159 2.83 -10.90 -12.30
C ILE A 159 2.87 -12.42 -12.32
N ALA A 160 3.14 -13.06 -11.19
CA ALA A 160 3.18 -14.51 -11.08
C ALA A 160 1.89 -15.16 -11.62
N ARG A 161 2.06 -16.24 -12.40
CA ARG A 161 0.95 -16.94 -13.07
C ARG A 161 -0.13 -17.42 -12.09
N GLU A 162 0.27 -17.86 -10.91
CA GLU A 162 -0.63 -18.32 -9.86
C GLU A 162 -1.58 -17.21 -9.38
N ILE A 163 -1.07 -16.00 -9.20
CA ILE A 163 -1.87 -14.81 -8.86
C ILE A 163 -2.83 -14.49 -10.01
N GLN A 164 -2.34 -14.46 -11.25
CA GLN A 164 -3.19 -14.17 -12.41
C GLN A 164 -4.33 -15.18 -12.58
N THR A 165 -4.07 -16.46 -12.26
CA THR A 165 -5.03 -17.56 -12.39
C THR A 165 -6.04 -17.55 -11.24
N ALA A 166 -5.65 -17.10 -10.05
CA ALA A 166 -6.55 -16.94 -8.90
C ALA A 166 -7.48 -15.73 -9.02
N ALA A 167 -7.20 -14.79 -9.93
CA ALA A 167 -7.99 -13.59 -10.16
C ALA A 167 -9.30 -13.87 -10.94
N THR A 168 -10.17 -14.71 -10.37
CA THR A 168 -11.48 -15.08 -10.91
C THR A 168 -12.59 -14.84 -9.88
N ALA A 169 -13.80 -14.58 -10.37
CA ALA A 169 -14.98 -14.40 -9.54
C ALA A 169 -16.25 -14.96 -10.23
N PRO A 170 -17.30 -15.32 -9.45
CA PRO A 170 -18.57 -15.75 -10.01
C PRO A 170 -19.20 -14.67 -10.91
N MET A 171 -19.92 -15.09 -11.96
CA MET A 171 -20.51 -14.17 -12.94
C MET A 171 -21.40 -13.10 -12.28
N GLU A 172 -22.27 -13.50 -11.36
CA GLU A 172 -23.20 -12.61 -10.65
C GLU A 172 -22.47 -11.48 -9.91
N LEU A 173 -21.29 -11.76 -9.33
CA LEU A 173 -20.49 -10.74 -8.66
C LEU A 173 -19.85 -9.78 -9.66
N LEU A 174 -19.36 -10.28 -10.80
CA LEU A 174 -18.81 -9.43 -11.86
C LEU A 174 -19.87 -8.50 -12.46
N GLU A 175 -21.10 -8.99 -12.64
CA GLU A 175 -22.26 -8.19 -13.06
C GLU A 175 -22.61 -7.12 -12.02
N THR A 176 -22.58 -7.47 -10.73
CA THR A 176 -22.82 -6.53 -9.63
C THR A 176 -21.78 -5.41 -9.64
N VAL A 177 -20.50 -5.74 -9.81
CA VAL A 177 -19.43 -4.73 -9.92
C VAL A 177 -19.65 -3.83 -11.14
N LEU A 178 -19.93 -4.38 -12.32
CA LEU A 178 -20.19 -3.54 -13.50
C LEU A 178 -21.42 -2.64 -13.34
N HIS A 179 -22.45 -3.10 -12.63
CA HIS A 179 -23.61 -2.28 -12.32
C HIS A 179 -23.25 -1.09 -11.42
N ALA A 180 -22.39 -1.30 -10.42
CA ALA A 180 -21.86 -0.23 -9.58
C ALA A 180 -21.03 0.77 -10.41
N GLU A 181 -20.29 0.29 -11.41
CA GLU A 181 -19.40 1.08 -12.29
C GLU A 181 -20.12 1.81 -13.45
N ARG A 182 -21.46 1.89 -13.41
CA ARG A 182 -22.29 2.40 -14.53
C ARG A 182 -21.80 3.73 -15.11
N GLU A 183 -21.32 4.65 -14.27
CA GLU A 183 -20.85 5.99 -14.69
C GLU A 183 -19.73 5.89 -15.75
N ILE A 184 -18.72 5.07 -15.49
CA ILE A 184 -17.57 4.91 -16.38
C ILE A 184 -17.88 3.92 -17.50
N CYS A 185 -18.69 2.89 -17.21
CA CYS A 185 -19.14 1.94 -18.22
C CYS A 185 -19.91 2.63 -19.35
N GLU A 186 -20.87 3.49 -19.02
CA GLU A 186 -21.65 4.26 -20.00
C GLU A 186 -20.79 5.30 -20.73
N ARG A 187 -19.92 6.02 -20.00
CA ARG A 187 -19.06 7.07 -20.58
C ARG A 187 -18.05 6.54 -21.60
N PHE A 188 -17.48 5.36 -21.38
CA PHE A 188 -16.38 4.82 -22.19
C PHE A 188 -16.71 3.54 -22.97
N GLY A 189 -17.94 3.04 -22.84
CA GLY A 189 -18.44 1.87 -23.57
C GLY A 189 -17.95 0.53 -23.02
N TYR A 190 -17.85 0.37 -21.70
CA TYR A 190 -17.44 -0.88 -21.05
C TYR A 190 -18.65 -1.70 -20.58
N ALA A 191 -19.26 -2.44 -21.50
CA ALA A 191 -20.42 -3.30 -21.18
C ALA A 191 -20.06 -4.78 -20.99
N ASP A 192 -18.91 -5.22 -21.51
CA ASP A 192 -18.56 -6.64 -21.59
C ASP A 192 -17.85 -7.16 -20.33
N ILE A 193 -18.16 -8.39 -19.91
CA ILE A 193 -17.39 -9.07 -18.87
C ILE A 193 -16.23 -9.86 -19.52
N PRO A 194 -14.96 -9.59 -19.17
CA PRO A 194 -13.84 -10.36 -19.69
C PRO A 194 -13.96 -11.84 -19.30
N LYS A 195 -14.06 -12.74 -20.29
CA LYS A 195 -14.21 -14.19 -20.06
C LYS A 195 -13.13 -14.78 -19.14
N SER A 196 -11.92 -14.20 -19.16
CA SER A 196 -10.79 -14.61 -18.31
C SER A 196 -10.99 -14.35 -16.81
N LEU A 197 -12.03 -13.60 -16.42
CA LEU A 197 -12.35 -13.31 -15.02
C LEU A 197 -13.43 -14.21 -14.44
N VAL A 198 -14.17 -14.92 -15.28
CA VAL A 198 -15.29 -15.77 -14.85
C VAL A 198 -14.74 -17.08 -14.31
N GLY A 199 -15.03 -17.36 -13.04
CA GLY A 199 -14.59 -18.61 -12.40
C GLY A 199 -15.01 -18.70 -10.93
N PRO A 200 -14.63 -19.77 -10.22
CA PRO A 200 -14.90 -19.87 -8.79
C PRO A 200 -14.10 -18.84 -7.99
N SER A 201 -14.56 -18.56 -6.76
CA SER A 201 -13.76 -17.83 -5.77
C SER A 201 -12.64 -18.74 -5.27
N ASN A 202 -11.40 -18.27 -5.35
CA ASN A 202 -10.20 -19.00 -4.92
C ASN A 202 -9.36 -18.12 -3.99
N VAL A 203 -8.84 -18.71 -2.92
CA VAL A 203 -7.80 -18.08 -2.10
C VAL A 203 -6.45 -18.23 -2.82
N CYS A 204 -5.74 -17.12 -3.02
CA CYS A 204 -4.42 -17.11 -3.62
C CYS A 204 -3.34 -17.29 -2.54
N LEU A 205 -2.64 -18.41 -2.60
CA LEU A 205 -1.61 -18.78 -1.63
C LEU A 205 -0.20 -18.29 -2.00
N ALA A 206 0.00 -17.74 -3.20
CA ALA A 206 1.29 -17.24 -3.68
C ALA A 206 1.89 -16.14 -2.78
N THR A 207 1.06 -15.51 -1.96
CA THR A 207 1.44 -14.45 -1.03
C THR A 207 1.88 -14.94 0.34
N TYR A 208 2.03 -16.25 0.50
CA TYR A 208 2.45 -16.91 1.72
C TYR A 208 3.74 -17.67 1.45
N VAL A 209 4.56 -17.83 2.49
CA VAL A 209 5.74 -18.69 2.42
C VAL A 209 5.30 -20.16 2.47
N PRO A 210 5.53 -20.97 1.43
CA PRO A 210 5.19 -22.39 1.48
C PRO A 210 6.16 -23.11 2.41
N LEU A 211 5.64 -23.95 3.31
CA LEU A 211 6.44 -24.76 4.23
C LEU A 211 6.12 -26.25 4.09
N GLY A 212 7.05 -27.01 3.51
CA GLY A 212 7.05 -28.47 3.42
C GLY A 212 5.89 -29.09 2.62
N GLU A 213 6.15 -30.25 2.00
CA GLU A 213 5.11 -31.13 1.46
C GLU A 213 4.61 -32.13 2.54
N PRO A 214 3.37 -32.65 2.43
CA PRO A 214 2.35 -32.55 3.45
C PRO A 214 2.60 -33.41 4.71
N LYS A 215 2.45 -32.79 5.89
CA LYS A 215 2.34 -33.48 7.19
C LYS A 215 1.15 -32.95 8.00
N LEU A 216 -0.07 -33.39 7.63
CA LEU A 216 -1.36 -33.15 8.31
C LEU A 216 -1.71 -31.66 8.56
N PRO A 217 -3.00 -31.30 8.69
CA PRO A 217 -3.35 -29.98 9.20
C PRO A 217 -2.95 -29.89 10.68
N PHE A 218 -1.88 -29.19 10.99
CA PHE A 218 -1.56 -28.78 12.36
C PHE A 218 -2.38 -27.55 12.72
N ALA A 219 -3.08 -27.61 13.86
CA ALA A 219 -3.86 -26.48 14.35
C ALA A 219 -2.93 -25.48 15.04
N ILE A 220 -2.71 -24.34 14.39
CA ILE A 220 -2.08 -23.19 15.03
C ILE A 220 -3.20 -22.39 15.69
N ASP A 221 -3.05 -22.16 16.99
CA ASP A 221 -3.96 -21.27 17.72
C ASP A 221 -3.88 -19.87 17.10
N PRO A 222 -5.02 -19.29 16.64
CA PRO A 222 -5.06 -17.95 16.05
C PRO A 222 -4.41 -16.87 16.90
N ASP A 223 -4.48 -16.97 18.24
CA ASP A 223 -3.86 -15.99 19.12
C ASP A 223 -2.33 -16.11 19.09
N THR A 224 -1.79 -17.32 18.89
CA THR A 224 -0.35 -17.52 18.71
C THR A 224 0.12 -17.15 17.30
N ALA A 225 -0.77 -17.26 16.29
CA ALA A 225 -0.48 -16.88 14.91
C ALA A 225 -0.23 -15.37 14.76
N ARG A 226 -0.93 -14.54 15.54
CA ARG A 226 -0.76 -13.08 15.56
C ARG A 226 0.65 -12.62 15.92
N ASP A 227 1.40 -13.41 16.67
CA ASP A 227 2.76 -13.06 17.04
C ASP A 227 3.77 -13.35 15.92
N ILE A 228 3.47 -14.24 14.96
CA ILE A 228 4.40 -14.76 13.95
C ILE A 228 4.73 -13.69 12.93
N THR A 229 5.99 -13.36 12.72
CA THR A 229 6.35 -12.22 11.87
C THR A 229 6.15 -12.45 10.37
N ASN A 230 6.01 -13.71 9.92
CA ASN A 230 5.82 -14.10 8.52
C ASN A 230 4.52 -14.86 8.29
N ALA A 231 3.86 -14.62 7.14
CA ALA A 231 2.71 -15.39 6.69
C ALA A 231 3.16 -16.65 5.92
N PHE A 232 2.60 -17.81 6.24
CA PHE A 232 2.98 -19.07 5.59
C PHE A 232 1.79 -19.98 5.26
N VAL A 233 2.03 -21.00 4.44
CA VAL A 233 1.07 -22.05 4.07
C VAL A 233 1.56 -23.39 4.55
N LEU A 234 0.69 -24.11 5.26
CA LEU A 234 0.94 -25.46 5.75
C LEU A 234 -0.23 -26.37 5.36
N GLY A 235 0.05 -27.46 4.65
CA GLY A 235 -0.99 -28.41 4.21
C GLY A 235 -2.09 -27.77 3.35
N GLY A 236 -1.73 -26.77 2.52
CA GLY A 236 -2.67 -26.03 1.69
C GLY A 236 -3.54 -25.00 2.43
N LYS A 237 -3.30 -24.76 3.72
CA LYS A 237 -4.02 -23.77 4.52
C LYS A 237 -3.13 -22.57 4.84
N PRO A 238 -3.62 -21.32 4.66
CA PRO A 238 -2.89 -20.12 5.04
C PRO A 238 -2.90 -19.90 6.55
N PHE A 239 -1.77 -19.43 7.08
CA PHE A 239 -1.60 -18.98 8.46
C PHE A 239 -1.03 -17.56 8.44
N PRO A 240 -1.85 -16.54 8.74
CA PRO A 240 -1.43 -15.15 8.64
C PRO A 240 -0.51 -14.75 9.80
N GLY A 241 0.51 -13.95 9.50
CA GLY A 241 1.23 -13.12 10.48
C GLY A 241 0.59 -11.73 10.64
N PRO A 242 1.22 -10.77 11.34
CA PRO A 242 0.75 -9.40 11.46
C PRO A 242 0.51 -8.76 10.08
N GLU A 243 -0.71 -8.26 9.87
CA GLU A 243 -1.19 -7.73 8.59
C GLU A 243 -0.27 -6.65 8.00
N TYR A 244 0.27 -5.76 8.84
CA TYR A 244 1.13 -4.65 8.42
C TYR A 244 2.51 -5.06 7.87
N ARG A 245 2.89 -6.35 7.97
CA ARG A 245 4.20 -6.84 7.49
C ARG A 245 4.15 -7.54 6.14
N ARG A 246 2.97 -7.81 5.59
CA ARG A 246 2.83 -8.64 4.38
C ARG A 246 3.64 -8.10 3.19
N ARG A 247 3.67 -6.79 2.98
CA ARG A 247 4.47 -6.14 1.93
C ARG A 247 5.96 -6.40 2.09
N THR A 248 6.47 -6.29 3.31
CA THR A 248 7.87 -6.63 3.60
C THR A 248 8.14 -8.12 3.42
N THR A 249 7.26 -9.00 3.90
CA THR A 249 7.40 -10.45 3.71
C THR A 249 7.46 -10.83 2.22
N MET A 250 6.64 -10.20 1.38
CA MET A 250 6.68 -10.40 -0.08
C MET A 250 7.98 -9.91 -0.71
N ALA A 251 8.46 -8.73 -0.32
CA ALA A 251 9.76 -8.24 -0.78
C ALA A 251 10.93 -9.18 -0.38
N ILE A 252 10.91 -9.72 0.83
CA ILE A 252 11.91 -10.70 1.32
C ILE A 252 11.81 -12.00 0.52
N ARG A 253 10.60 -12.55 0.36
CA ARG A 253 10.35 -13.78 -0.41
C ARG A 253 10.82 -13.64 -1.85
N GLN A 254 10.47 -12.55 -2.54
CA GLN A 254 10.90 -12.31 -3.92
C GLN A 254 12.42 -12.17 -4.07
N ALA A 255 13.10 -11.64 -3.06
CA ALA A 255 14.56 -11.62 -3.03
C ALA A 255 15.13 -13.03 -2.86
N MET A 256 14.55 -13.83 -1.96
CA MET A 256 14.95 -15.22 -1.73
C MET A 256 14.69 -16.12 -2.94
N ASP A 257 13.57 -15.95 -3.65
CA ASP A 257 13.23 -16.70 -4.87
C ASP A 257 14.28 -16.53 -5.99
N GLN A 258 15.12 -15.48 -5.91
CA GLN A 258 16.22 -15.23 -6.86
C GLN A 258 17.56 -15.87 -6.43
N ILE A 259 17.62 -16.48 -5.24
CA ILE A 259 18.81 -17.12 -4.68
C ILE A 259 18.68 -18.64 -4.79
N ASP A 260 19.73 -19.31 -5.29
CA ASP A 260 19.75 -20.77 -5.38
C ASP A 260 20.22 -21.40 -4.05
N PHE A 261 19.26 -21.92 -3.29
CA PHE A 261 19.52 -22.61 -2.01
C PHE A 261 19.95 -24.07 -2.18
N ARG A 262 19.82 -24.68 -3.36
CA ARG A 262 20.05 -26.12 -3.54
C ARG A 262 21.50 -26.49 -3.24
N GLY A 263 21.70 -27.41 -2.32
CA GLY A 263 23.04 -27.86 -1.95
C GLY A 263 23.83 -26.85 -1.11
N ARG A 264 23.22 -25.75 -0.65
CA ARG A 264 23.91 -24.67 0.08
C ARG A 264 23.82 -24.81 1.59
N GLU A 265 24.85 -24.33 2.28
CA GLU A 265 24.81 -24.11 3.72
C GLU A 265 24.30 -22.69 4.01
N VAL A 266 23.30 -22.58 4.88
CA VAL A 266 22.59 -21.34 5.17
C VAL A 266 22.66 -21.02 6.67
N ILE A 267 22.90 -19.76 7.01
CA ILE A 267 22.73 -19.23 8.36
C ILE A 267 21.72 -18.09 8.36
N ASP A 268 20.80 -18.10 9.34
CA ASP A 268 19.81 -17.04 9.54
C ASP A 268 20.05 -16.39 10.92
N VAL A 269 20.62 -15.18 10.92
CA VAL A 269 20.96 -14.44 12.15
C VAL A 269 19.79 -13.52 12.50
N GLY A 270 19.13 -13.81 13.63
CA GLY A 270 17.87 -13.19 14.02
C GLY A 270 16.66 -13.89 13.40
N CYS A 271 16.65 -15.23 13.39
CA CYS A 271 15.68 -16.03 12.64
C CYS A 271 14.23 -15.94 13.17
N ALA A 272 14.01 -15.35 14.35
CA ALA A 272 12.71 -15.14 14.98
C ALA A 272 11.82 -16.39 15.06
N ASP A 273 10.85 -16.52 14.15
CA ASP A 273 9.93 -17.66 14.08
C ASP A 273 10.49 -18.87 13.30
N GLY A 274 11.65 -18.72 12.64
CA GLY A 274 12.32 -19.78 11.89
C GLY A 274 11.70 -20.07 10.53
N VAL A 275 10.68 -19.30 10.10
CA VAL A 275 9.95 -19.55 8.84
C VAL A 275 10.89 -19.51 7.63
N LEU A 276 11.84 -18.56 7.60
CA LEU A 276 12.79 -18.45 6.49
C LEU A 276 13.82 -19.59 6.49
N CYS A 277 14.15 -20.15 7.65
CA CYS A 277 14.99 -21.35 7.75
C CYS A 277 14.29 -22.56 7.14
N PHE A 278 13.02 -22.78 7.46
CA PHE A 278 12.22 -23.87 6.89
C PHE A 278 12.01 -23.70 5.38
N HIS A 279 11.84 -22.45 4.93
CA HIS A 279 11.76 -22.16 3.50
C HIS A 279 13.07 -22.52 2.80
N ALA A 280 14.23 -22.07 3.31
CA ALA A 280 15.53 -22.42 2.74
C ALA A 280 15.76 -23.95 2.71
N GLU A 281 15.33 -24.68 3.74
CA GLU A 281 15.35 -26.15 3.74
C GLU A 281 14.46 -26.74 2.63
N SER A 282 13.24 -26.23 2.45
CA SER A 282 12.35 -26.68 1.38
C SER A 282 12.88 -26.39 -0.03
N GLU A 283 13.70 -25.36 -0.18
CA GLU A 283 14.41 -25.01 -1.42
C GLU A 283 15.71 -25.84 -1.62
N GLY A 284 15.99 -26.80 -0.75
CA GLY A 284 17.06 -27.79 -0.92
C GLY A 284 18.39 -27.40 -0.27
N ALA A 285 18.41 -26.46 0.67
CA ALA A 285 19.59 -26.22 1.51
C ALA A 285 19.96 -27.49 2.30
N VAL A 286 21.26 -27.78 2.39
CA VAL A 286 21.75 -29.05 2.99
C VAL A 286 22.11 -28.91 4.46
N ARG A 287 22.32 -27.68 4.93
CA ARG A 287 22.56 -27.36 6.33
C ARG A 287 22.04 -25.97 6.60
N ILE A 288 21.18 -25.84 7.59
CA ILE A 288 20.57 -24.57 7.97
C ILE A 288 20.76 -24.37 9.46
N VAL A 289 21.33 -23.22 9.85
CA VAL A 289 21.44 -22.81 11.25
C VAL A 289 20.65 -21.52 11.47
N GLY A 290 19.63 -21.57 12.31
CA GLY A 290 18.85 -20.41 12.73
C GLY A 290 19.26 -19.93 14.12
N VAL A 291 19.69 -18.69 14.26
CA VAL A 291 20.10 -18.09 15.53
C VAL A 291 19.09 -17.02 15.94
N ASP A 292 18.56 -17.10 17.16
CA ASP A 292 17.78 -16.00 17.75
C ASP A 292 18.02 -15.92 19.27
N LEU A 293 17.80 -14.74 19.86
CA LEU A 293 17.93 -14.55 21.31
C LEU A 293 16.93 -15.43 22.08
N ARG A 294 15.75 -15.67 21.51
CA ARG A 294 14.72 -16.52 22.11
C ARG A 294 13.89 -17.19 21.02
N LEU A 295 13.99 -18.50 20.93
CA LEU A 295 13.14 -19.29 20.06
C LEU A 295 11.74 -19.42 20.66
N ARG A 296 10.75 -19.37 19.78
CA ARG A 296 9.35 -19.48 20.16
C ARG A 296 8.93 -20.94 20.24
N ASP A 297 7.95 -21.24 21.08
CA ASP A 297 7.37 -22.58 21.16
C ASP A 297 6.79 -23.04 19.82
N LEU A 298 6.24 -22.10 19.04
CA LEU A 298 5.79 -22.39 17.70
C LEU A 298 6.93 -22.85 16.78
N THR A 299 8.10 -22.21 16.83
CA THR A 299 9.27 -22.62 16.03
C THR A 299 9.66 -24.07 16.34
N ARG A 300 9.68 -24.43 17.63
CA ARG A 300 9.95 -25.82 18.06
C ARG A 300 8.88 -26.78 17.56
N LYS A 301 7.59 -26.39 17.60
CA LYS A 301 6.48 -27.20 17.07
C LYS A 301 6.57 -27.37 15.56
N LEU A 302 6.83 -26.29 14.82
CA LEU A 302 7.00 -26.30 13.37
C LEU A 302 8.16 -27.20 12.96
N LYS A 303 9.32 -27.11 13.65
CA LYS A 303 10.44 -28.03 13.41
C LYS A 303 10.02 -29.49 13.50
N THR A 304 9.27 -29.86 14.54
CA THR A 304 8.76 -31.24 14.73
C THR A 304 7.74 -31.63 13.65
N VAL A 305 6.77 -30.78 13.35
CA VAL A 305 5.70 -31.06 12.37
C VAL A 305 6.27 -31.19 10.96
N LEU A 306 7.23 -30.33 10.61
CA LEU A 306 7.92 -30.36 9.32
C LEU A 306 8.97 -31.47 9.26
N ASP A 307 9.33 -32.08 10.40
CA ASP A 307 10.47 -33.01 10.52
C ASP A 307 11.76 -32.40 9.98
N SER A 308 11.91 -31.12 10.32
CA SER A 308 12.97 -30.27 9.82
C SER A 308 14.30 -30.63 10.48
N THR A 309 15.37 -30.55 9.71
CA THR A 309 16.75 -30.75 10.14
C THR A 309 17.42 -29.46 10.62
N VAL A 310 16.78 -28.29 10.45
CA VAL A 310 17.29 -26.96 10.85
C VAL A 310 17.84 -26.97 12.28
N GLU A 311 19.09 -26.56 12.46
CA GLU A 311 19.71 -26.38 13.77
C GLU A 311 19.32 -25.01 14.32
N PHE A 312 18.56 -24.96 15.41
CA PHE A 312 18.26 -23.69 16.06
C PHE A 312 19.11 -23.47 17.30
N VAL A 313 19.67 -22.27 17.42
CA VAL A 313 20.56 -21.84 18.51
C VAL A 313 19.95 -20.64 19.22
N GLU A 314 19.71 -20.77 20.53
CA GLU A 314 19.27 -19.65 21.38
C GLU A 314 20.49 -18.84 21.86
N HIS A 315 20.85 -17.79 21.13
CA HIS A 315 22.00 -16.94 21.43
C HIS A 315 21.83 -15.51 20.88
N GLY A 316 22.55 -14.55 21.45
CA GLY A 316 22.62 -13.19 20.88
C GLY A 316 23.31 -13.18 19.51
N TYR A 317 23.10 -12.13 18.72
CA TYR A 317 23.52 -12.08 17.30
C TYR A 317 24.97 -11.60 17.06
N TYR A 318 25.73 -11.25 18.09
CA TYR A 318 27.14 -10.89 17.95
C TYR A 318 28.04 -12.10 18.20
N GLY A 319 29.19 -12.16 17.51
CA GLY A 319 30.23 -13.16 17.79
C GLY A 319 29.84 -14.59 17.46
N GLN A 320 28.87 -14.79 16.56
CA GLN A 320 28.34 -16.11 16.21
C GLN A 320 29.38 -17.04 15.60
N GLU A 321 30.47 -16.51 15.06
CA GLU A 321 31.62 -17.30 14.59
C GLU A 321 32.28 -18.16 15.68
N GLN A 322 31.96 -17.91 16.96
CA GLN A 322 32.43 -18.71 18.10
C GLN A 322 31.40 -19.73 18.60
N THR A 323 30.12 -19.47 18.33
CA THR A 323 29.00 -20.31 18.79
C THR A 323 28.63 -21.33 17.72
N VAL A 324 28.61 -20.91 16.47
CA VAL A 324 28.22 -21.72 15.31
C VAL A 324 29.47 -22.19 14.58
N SER A 325 29.53 -23.49 14.29
CA SER A 325 30.66 -24.08 13.59
C SER A 325 30.62 -23.83 12.08
N GLY A 326 31.77 -23.47 11.51
CA GLY A 326 31.96 -23.36 10.06
C GLY A 326 31.49 -22.05 9.45
N VAL A 327 31.46 -22.03 8.12
CA VAL A 327 31.08 -20.89 7.29
C VAL A 327 30.02 -21.31 6.28
N PHE A 328 29.21 -20.35 5.83
CA PHE A 328 27.97 -20.59 5.11
C PHE A 328 28.04 -19.99 3.69
N ASP A 329 27.39 -20.65 2.74
CA ASP A 329 27.23 -20.14 1.37
C ASP A 329 26.26 -18.96 1.34
N ILE A 330 25.25 -18.97 2.21
CA ILE A 330 24.21 -17.94 2.28
C ILE A 330 24.03 -17.49 3.73
N ALA A 331 24.01 -16.19 3.96
CA ALA A 331 23.62 -15.59 5.23
C ALA A 331 22.33 -14.78 5.07
N LEU A 332 21.38 -14.95 5.98
CA LEU A 332 20.17 -14.15 6.08
C LEU A 332 20.28 -13.23 7.29
N CYS A 333 19.99 -11.94 7.10
CA CYS A 333 19.90 -10.95 8.16
C CYS A 333 18.67 -10.08 7.92
N ILE A 334 17.53 -10.53 8.43
CA ILE A 334 16.22 -9.98 8.09
C ILE A 334 15.64 -9.22 9.28
N LYS A 335 15.32 -7.93 9.08
CA LYS A 335 14.70 -7.05 10.10
C LYS A 335 15.46 -6.97 11.43
N LEU A 336 16.78 -7.15 11.39
CA LEU A 336 17.64 -7.16 12.57
C LEU A 336 18.50 -5.88 12.72
N LEU A 337 19.13 -5.44 11.62
CA LEU A 337 20.19 -4.42 11.65
C LEU A 337 19.75 -3.08 12.27
N GLN A 338 18.50 -2.66 12.08
CA GLN A 338 17.98 -1.39 12.61
C GLN A 338 17.81 -1.39 14.14
N GLY A 339 17.65 -2.59 14.72
CA GLY A 339 17.59 -2.81 16.16
C GLY A 339 18.96 -3.07 16.79
N ALA A 340 20.00 -3.27 15.99
CA ALA A 340 21.33 -3.57 16.48
C ALA A 340 22.00 -2.32 17.07
N ARG A 341 22.44 -2.42 18.34
CA ARG A 341 23.21 -1.37 19.02
C ARG A 341 24.63 -1.22 18.46
N HIS A 342 25.17 -2.28 17.87
CA HIS A 342 26.49 -2.32 17.26
C HIS A 342 26.35 -2.83 15.80
N PRO A 343 25.77 -2.01 14.90
CA PRO A 343 25.42 -2.44 13.55
C PRO A 343 26.64 -2.90 12.75
N LEU A 344 27.78 -2.20 12.87
CA LEU A 344 29.02 -2.56 12.20
C LEU A 344 29.61 -3.87 12.75
N LEU A 345 29.43 -4.16 14.04
CA LEU A 345 29.83 -5.44 14.63
C LEU A 345 28.94 -6.60 14.13
N LEU A 346 27.65 -6.35 13.90
CA LEU A 346 26.76 -7.32 13.28
C LEU A 346 27.18 -7.58 11.82
N ILE A 347 27.48 -6.55 11.03
CA ILE A 347 28.02 -6.70 9.66
C ILE A 347 29.32 -7.51 9.69
N ARG A 348 30.22 -7.24 10.64
CA ARG A 348 31.44 -8.02 10.85
C ARG A 348 31.15 -9.47 11.19
N THR A 349 30.22 -9.72 12.11
CA THR A 349 29.80 -11.09 12.49
C THR A 349 29.29 -11.85 11.26
N LEU A 350 28.46 -11.23 10.43
CA LEU A 350 27.97 -11.82 9.18
C LEU A 350 29.12 -12.16 8.22
N SER A 351 30.06 -11.22 8.00
CA SER A 351 31.21 -11.46 7.11
C SER A 351 32.05 -12.69 7.51
N ARG A 352 32.19 -12.95 8.81
CA ARG A 352 32.97 -14.09 9.33
C ARG A 352 32.27 -15.43 9.24
N LEU A 353 30.95 -15.41 9.16
CA LEU A 353 30.14 -16.59 9.00
C LEU A 353 30.05 -16.99 7.52
N MET A 354 30.63 -16.25 6.58
CA MET A 354 30.44 -16.47 5.16
C MET A 354 31.65 -17.09 4.49
N LYS A 355 31.38 -17.99 3.52
CA LYS A 355 32.39 -18.46 2.55
C LYS A 355 32.73 -17.31 1.60
N GLU A 356 33.97 -17.29 1.10
CA GLU A 356 34.35 -16.41 0.00
C GLU A 356 33.44 -16.66 -1.21
N GLY A 357 32.84 -15.59 -1.76
CA GLY A 357 31.83 -15.68 -2.80
C GLY A 357 30.41 -16.02 -2.31
N GLY A 358 30.19 -16.10 -0.99
CA GLY A 358 28.87 -16.35 -0.41
C GLY A 358 27.93 -15.14 -0.50
N THR A 359 26.63 -15.39 -0.43
CA THR A 359 25.58 -14.37 -0.61
C THR A 359 24.95 -13.97 0.73
N LEU A 360 24.96 -12.68 1.05
CA LEU A 360 24.16 -12.11 2.13
C LEU A 360 22.83 -11.64 1.55
N VAL A 361 21.71 -12.05 2.14
CA VAL A 361 20.40 -11.44 1.95
C VAL A 361 20.07 -10.61 3.18
N LEU A 362 19.92 -9.31 2.98
CA LEU A 362 19.69 -8.33 4.04
C LEU A 362 18.35 -7.66 3.84
N ASN A 363 17.56 -7.56 4.91
CA ASN A 363 16.42 -6.65 4.97
C ASN A 363 16.53 -5.76 6.21
N THR A 364 16.39 -4.45 6.04
CA THR A 364 16.40 -3.51 7.18
C THR A 364 15.57 -2.27 6.92
N ASP A 365 15.15 -1.62 8.00
CA ASP A 365 14.53 -0.30 7.92
C ASP A 365 15.65 0.75 7.74
N TYR A 366 15.42 1.73 6.89
CA TYR A 366 16.44 2.71 6.49
C TYR A 366 15.83 4.11 6.34
N PHE A 367 16.68 5.13 6.29
CA PHE A 367 16.31 6.51 5.95
C PHE A 367 16.40 6.74 4.44
N ASP A 368 15.33 7.24 3.86
CA ASP A 368 15.32 7.65 2.46
C ASP A 368 15.42 9.18 2.39
N CYS A 369 16.57 9.70 2.81
CA CYS A 369 16.87 11.13 2.79
C CYS A 369 18.38 11.40 2.71
N TYR A 370 18.70 12.66 2.38
CA TYR A 370 20.07 13.15 2.16
C TYR A 370 20.82 12.35 1.08
N PRO A 371 20.36 12.42 -0.18
CA PRO A 371 21.02 11.71 -1.28
C PRO A 371 22.41 12.32 -1.50
N GLY A 372 23.41 11.49 -1.79
CA GLY A 372 24.81 11.89 -1.92
C GLY A 372 25.59 12.02 -0.62
N VAL A 373 24.96 11.78 0.55
CA VAL A 373 25.63 11.82 1.86
C VAL A 373 25.45 10.48 2.58
N PRO A 374 26.50 9.63 2.66
CA PRO A 374 26.43 8.38 3.43
C PRO A 374 26.20 8.66 4.92
N LEU A 375 25.08 8.18 5.46
CA LEU A 375 24.63 8.49 6.82
C LEU A 375 24.31 7.21 7.62
N MET A 376 24.69 7.22 8.89
CA MET A 376 24.17 6.34 9.93
C MET A 376 23.55 7.22 11.02
N TYR A 377 22.24 7.18 11.15
CA TYR A 377 21.48 7.94 12.14
C TYR A 377 21.15 7.07 13.37
N ALA A 378 21.34 7.64 14.56
CA ALA A 378 21.08 7.00 15.84
C ALA A 378 19.98 7.78 16.61
N PRO A 379 18.69 7.42 16.43
CA PRO A 379 17.59 8.16 17.04
C PRO A 379 17.49 7.98 18.55
N LEU A 380 16.87 8.97 19.22
CA LEU A 380 16.51 8.88 20.64
C LEU A 380 15.01 8.64 20.83
N GLY A 381 14.66 7.47 21.38
CA GLY A 381 13.30 7.17 21.85
C GLY A 381 12.24 7.37 20.77
N SER A 382 11.42 8.41 20.93
CA SER A 382 10.34 8.75 19.98
C SER A 382 10.83 9.24 18.62
N GLU A 383 12.11 9.59 18.47
CA GLU A 383 12.69 10.02 17.18
C GLU A 383 12.99 8.84 16.24
N ALA A 384 12.87 7.60 16.73
CA ALA A 384 13.08 6.45 15.89
C ALA A 384 11.95 6.34 14.85
N PRO A 385 12.25 6.30 13.55
CA PRO A 385 11.27 6.22 12.47
C PRO A 385 10.14 5.21 12.63
N THR A 386 10.50 3.93 12.70
CA THR A 386 9.54 2.83 12.53
C THR A 386 9.18 2.24 13.89
N ASN A 387 10.18 2.07 14.76
CA ASN A 387 10.05 1.42 16.05
C ASN A 387 10.86 2.17 17.11
N PRO A 388 10.28 2.51 18.29
CA PRO A 388 11.01 3.19 19.39
C PRO A 388 12.19 2.39 19.94
N ARG A 389 12.30 1.09 19.60
CA ARG A 389 13.46 0.24 19.91
C ARG A 389 14.55 0.27 18.84
N GLY A 390 14.27 0.80 17.65
CA GLY A 390 15.26 0.99 16.60
C GLY A 390 16.26 2.06 17.03
N CYS A 391 17.55 1.73 16.98
CA CYS A 391 18.62 2.61 17.47
C CYS A 391 19.68 2.91 16.41
N THR A 392 19.57 2.28 15.23
CA THR A 392 20.43 2.55 14.07
C THR A 392 19.57 2.58 12.82
N TYR A 393 19.71 3.61 12.00
CA TYR A 393 19.11 3.66 10.67
C TYR A 393 20.13 4.24 9.70
N PHE A 394 20.52 3.45 8.71
CA PHE A 394 21.35 3.93 7.61
C PHE A 394 20.47 4.62 6.57
N ASN A 395 21.01 5.57 5.80
CA ASN A 395 20.46 5.80 4.46
C ASN A 395 21.06 4.80 3.46
N LYS A 396 20.54 4.77 2.23
CA LYS A 396 20.96 3.77 1.23
C LYS A 396 22.48 3.77 1.03
N GLU A 397 23.08 4.93 0.79
CA GLU A 397 24.52 5.07 0.58
C GLU A 397 25.34 4.70 1.83
N GLY A 398 24.87 5.11 3.01
CA GLY A 398 25.48 4.73 4.29
C GLY A 398 25.48 3.22 4.50
N LEU A 399 24.38 2.55 4.15
CA LEU A 399 24.25 1.10 4.26
C LEU A 399 25.20 0.38 3.31
N LEU A 400 25.20 0.76 2.02
CA LEU A 400 26.05 0.14 1.01
C LEU A 400 27.54 0.37 1.33
N ASN A 401 27.92 1.57 1.78
CA ASN A 401 29.29 1.87 2.18
C ASN A 401 29.70 1.08 3.43
N ALA A 402 28.80 0.97 4.42
CA ALA A 402 29.04 0.18 5.62
C ALA A 402 29.20 -1.31 5.31
N LEU A 403 28.46 -1.86 4.34
CA LEU A 403 28.66 -3.24 3.89
C LEU A 403 29.98 -3.37 3.10
N ALA A 404 30.26 -2.45 2.18
CA ALA A 404 31.45 -2.48 1.34
C ALA A 404 32.75 -2.41 2.15
N SER A 405 32.77 -1.70 3.28
CA SER A 405 33.94 -1.64 4.16
C SER A 405 34.28 -2.98 4.83
N TYR A 406 33.37 -3.95 4.81
CA TYR A 406 33.57 -5.32 5.30
C TYR A 406 33.63 -6.37 4.16
N GLY A 407 33.87 -5.93 2.92
CA GLY A 407 34.10 -6.83 1.78
C GLY A 407 32.85 -7.31 1.06
N PHE A 408 31.68 -6.76 1.40
CA PHE A 408 30.47 -7.02 0.62
C PHE A 408 30.47 -6.20 -0.68
N THR A 409 30.15 -6.86 -1.79
CA THR A 409 30.18 -6.29 -3.14
C THR A 409 28.99 -6.80 -3.95
N GLU A 410 28.87 -6.42 -5.23
CA GLU A 410 27.81 -6.92 -6.13
C GLU A 410 26.39 -6.73 -5.57
N PHE A 411 26.11 -5.51 -5.09
CA PHE A 411 24.82 -5.18 -4.50
C PHE A 411 23.69 -5.27 -5.52
N VAL A 412 22.67 -6.08 -5.21
CA VAL A 412 21.41 -6.17 -5.93
C VAL A 412 20.31 -5.70 -5.00
N ILE A 413 19.67 -4.57 -5.31
CA ILE A 413 18.50 -4.09 -4.58
C ILE A 413 17.27 -4.80 -5.14
N HIS A 414 16.66 -5.66 -4.33
CA HIS A 414 15.47 -6.42 -4.71
C HIS A 414 14.18 -5.64 -4.50
N ALA A 415 14.13 -4.83 -3.44
CA ALA A 415 12.98 -4.01 -3.13
C ALA A 415 13.35 -2.80 -2.26
N GLU A 416 12.68 -1.68 -2.53
CA GLU A 416 12.66 -0.49 -1.68
C GLU A 416 11.19 -0.15 -1.42
N LEU A 417 10.79 -0.18 -0.15
CA LEU A 417 9.43 0.08 0.28
C LEU A 417 9.40 1.34 1.12
N GLU A 418 8.56 2.28 0.75
CA GLU A 418 8.23 3.44 1.59
C GLU A 418 7.39 2.97 2.78
N GLN A 419 7.72 3.44 3.99
CA GLN A 419 7.02 3.03 5.21
C GLN A 419 6.20 4.15 5.86
N GLY A 420 6.26 5.37 5.33
CA GLY A 420 5.68 6.54 5.97
C GLY A 420 6.44 6.90 7.25
N VAL A 421 6.29 8.14 7.70
CA VAL A 421 6.75 8.55 9.04
C VAL A 421 5.55 8.56 9.96
N ASP A 422 5.66 7.96 11.14
CA ASP A 422 4.62 8.06 12.17
C ASP A 422 4.41 9.54 12.54
N PRO A 423 3.27 10.17 12.17
CA PRO A 423 3.08 11.61 12.35
C PRO A 423 2.98 12.01 13.82
N ALA A 424 2.77 11.07 14.74
CA ALA A 424 2.84 11.31 16.18
C ALA A 424 4.29 11.42 16.70
N ARG A 425 5.30 11.09 15.87
CA ARG A 425 6.72 11.15 16.24
C ARG A 425 7.35 12.47 15.82
N GLY A 426 7.89 13.19 16.80
CA GLY A 426 8.57 14.45 16.57
C GLY A 426 10.06 14.24 16.24
N PHE A 427 10.48 14.69 15.05
CA PHE A 427 11.89 14.70 14.61
C PHE A 427 12.57 16.02 14.97
N ALA A 428 12.37 16.49 16.21
CA ALA A 428 12.77 17.85 16.62
C ALA A 428 14.28 18.12 16.47
N ARG A 429 15.12 17.07 16.53
CA ARG A 429 16.58 17.17 16.43
C ARG A 429 17.15 16.86 15.05
N MET A 430 16.31 16.35 14.14
CA MET A 430 16.69 16.05 12.76
C MET A 430 15.79 16.88 11.85
N PRO A 431 16.19 18.12 11.52
CA PRO A 431 15.41 18.93 10.59
C PRO A 431 15.43 18.24 9.23
N PHE A 432 14.30 17.63 8.85
CA PHE A 432 14.09 17.22 7.47
C PHE A 432 14.19 18.47 6.58
N PRO A 433 14.83 18.39 5.41
CA PRO A 433 14.84 19.51 4.48
C PRO A 433 13.41 19.97 4.20
N SER A 434 13.08 21.20 4.60
CA SER A 434 11.88 21.87 4.15
C SER A 434 12.08 22.22 2.67
N MET A 435 11.31 21.61 1.77
CA MET A 435 11.12 22.03 0.37
C MET A 435 12.32 21.82 -0.58
N GLY A 436 12.09 21.12 -1.70
CA GLY A 436 12.83 21.37 -2.95
C GLY A 436 13.95 20.42 -3.35
N VAL A 437 14.18 19.30 -2.66
CA VAL A 437 14.96 18.17 -3.22
C VAL A 437 13.96 17.06 -3.51
N SER A 438 13.66 16.85 -4.79
CA SER A 438 12.80 15.78 -5.28
C SER A 438 13.38 14.42 -4.90
N HIS A 439 12.91 13.84 -3.80
CA HIS A 439 12.90 12.40 -3.68
C HIS A 439 11.63 11.89 -4.36
N ASP A 440 11.75 10.78 -5.09
CA ASP A 440 10.62 10.08 -5.71
C ASP A 440 9.67 9.45 -4.67
N SER A 441 10.06 9.41 -3.39
CA SER A 441 9.34 8.79 -2.28
C SER A 441 8.66 9.81 -1.36
N GLU A 442 7.39 9.54 -1.00
CA GLU A 442 6.58 10.36 -0.09
C GLU A 442 6.96 10.18 1.40
N SER A 443 7.95 9.32 1.68
CA SER A 443 8.36 8.97 3.02
C SER A 443 9.86 9.14 3.25
N ALA A 444 10.23 9.83 4.33
CA ALA A 444 11.62 9.96 4.77
C ALA A 444 12.24 8.63 5.26
N THR A 445 11.45 7.56 5.35
CA THR A 445 11.85 6.30 5.95
C THR A 445 11.28 5.14 5.16
N GLY A 446 12.08 4.09 4.97
CA GLY A 446 11.66 2.95 4.19
C GLY A 446 12.20 1.65 4.74
N ASN A 447 12.02 0.61 3.93
CA ASN A 447 12.59 -0.70 4.13
C ASN A 447 13.25 -1.15 2.84
N ILE A 448 14.48 -1.63 2.96
CA ILE A 448 15.28 -2.08 1.83
C ILE A 448 15.54 -3.59 1.97
N THR A 449 15.33 -4.33 0.89
CA THR A 449 15.76 -5.72 0.73
C THR A 449 16.83 -5.75 -0.35
N LEU A 450 18.00 -6.27 -0.01
CA LEU A 450 19.11 -6.41 -0.94
C LEU A 450 19.82 -7.74 -0.77
N SER A 451 20.56 -8.15 -1.80
CA SER A 451 21.59 -9.16 -1.67
C SER A 451 22.95 -8.62 -2.09
N CYS A 452 24.02 -9.19 -1.54
CA CYS A 452 25.39 -8.88 -1.92
C CYS A 452 26.31 -10.09 -1.74
N THR A 453 27.39 -10.11 -2.49
CA THR A 453 28.41 -11.16 -2.43
C THR A 453 29.50 -10.75 -1.44
N TRP A 454 29.89 -11.65 -0.54
CA TRP A 454 31.02 -11.41 0.35
C TRP A 454 32.34 -11.90 -0.26
N GLN A 455 33.35 -11.05 -0.20
CA GLN A 455 34.72 -11.34 -0.60
C GLN A 455 35.67 -10.74 0.44
N PRO A 456 36.75 -11.43 0.86
CA PRO A 456 37.75 -10.85 1.76
C PRO A 456 38.29 -9.53 1.20
N SER A 457 38.18 -8.45 1.98
CA SER A 457 38.64 -7.14 1.53
C SER A 457 40.15 -6.95 1.79
N ILE A 458 40.77 -5.98 1.12
CA ILE A 458 42.14 -5.55 1.47
C ILE A 458 42.19 -5.04 2.92
N ALA A 459 41.10 -4.47 3.45
CA ALA A 459 41.02 -4.07 4.84
C ALA A 459 41.10 -5.29 5.78
N ASP A 460 40.56 -6.44 5.41
CA ASP A 460 40.70 -7.68 6.21
C ASP A 460 42.14 -8.18 6.32
N GLN A 461 43.03 -7.75 5.42
CA GLN A 461 44.46 -8.04 5.45
C GLN A 461 45.24 -7.07 6.33
N ASP A 462 44.64 -5.96 6.77
CA ASP A 462 45.29 -5.01 7.66
C ASP A 462 45.43 -5.61 9.07
N PRO A 463 46.64 -5.65 9.63
CA PRO A 463 46.87 -6.20 10.96
C PRO A 463 46.05 -5.51 12.07
N ARG A 464 45.63 -4.25 11.88
CA ARG A 464 44.75 -3.54 12.82
C ARG A 464 43.36 -4.18 12.89
N TYR A 465 42.85 -4.66 11.76
CA TYR A 465 41.56 -5.34 11.64
C TYR A 465 41.68 -6.85 11.83
N SER A 466 42.89 -7.42 11.79
CA SER A 466 43.17 -8.81 12.23
C SER A 466 42.85 -9.03 13.72
N LEU A 467 42.91 -7.95 14.52
CA LEU A 467 42.51 -7.94 15.95
C LEU A 467 41.02 -7.67 16.16
N ASP A 468 40.22 -7.44 15.12
CA ASP A 468 38.75 -7.43 15.24
C ASP A 468 38.23 -8.80 15.71
N GLY A 469 39.09 -9.81 15.85
CA GLY A 469 38.86 -11.02 16.63
C GLY A 469 38.59 -10.78 18.12
N VAL A 470 38.52 -9.52 18.57
CA VAL A 470 37.72 -9.09 19.73
C VAL A 470 36.27 -9.45 19.44
N THR A 471 35.99 -10.73 19.66
CA THR A 471 34.70 -11.35 19.43
C THR A 471 33.65 -10.69 20.30
N GLY A 472 32.37 -10.91 20.00
CA GLY A 472 31.29 -10.53 20.91
C GLY A 472 31.61 -10.94 22.37
N GLN A 473 32.36 -12.02 22.56
CA GLN A 473 32.88 -12.47 23.85
C GLN A 473 33.84 -11.48 24.53
N SER A 474 34.70 -10.72 23.87
CA SER A 474 35.53 -9.74 24.60
C SER A 474 34.72 -8.54 25.09
N LEU A 475 33.66 -8.16 24.39
CA LEU A 475 32.73 -7.11 24.84
C LEU A 475 31.82 -7.67 25.94
N VAL A 476 31.22 -8.84 25.73
CA VAL A 476 30.41 -9.56 26.72
C VAL A 476 31.25 -9.90 27.96
N ASP A 477 32.45 -10.46 27.83
CA ASP A 477 33.39 -10.71 28.92
C ASP A 477 33.89 -9.41 29.56
N PHE A 478 34.09 -8.33 28.80
CA PHE A 478 34.43 -7.04 29.38
C PHE A 478 33.27 -6.57 30.27
N TRP A 479 32.03 -6.62 29.77
CA TRP A 479 30.83 -6.28 30.51
C TRP A 479 30.58 -7.26 31.67
N ASP A 480 30.80 -8.55 31.52
CA ASP A 480 30.59 -9.59 32.55
C ASP A 480 31.72 -9.59 33.61
N ARG A 481 32.96 -9.22 33.24
CA ARG A 481 34.08 -9.04 34.19
C ARG A 481 34.06 -7.68 34.89
N HIS A 482 33.51 -6.64 34.27
CA HIS A 482 33.49 -5.27 34.81
C HIS A 482 32.12 -4.85 35.34
N MET A 483 31.06 -5.63 35.11
CA MET A 483 29.86 -5.59 35.94
C MET A 483 30.23 -6.29 37.26
N PRO A 484 30.19 -5.58 38.40
CA PRO A 484 30.21 -6.27 39.68
C PRO A 484 29.07 -7.29 39.68
N ALA A 485 29.20 -8.40 40.40
CA ALA A 485 28.05 -9.28 40.70
C ALA A 485 26.89 -8.50 41.39
N SER A 486 27.14 -7.24 41.79
CA SER A 486 26.23 -6.22 42.31
C SER A 486 26.01 -5.01 41.37
N GLY A 487 26.17 -5.16 40.05
CA GLY A 487 26.16 -4.07 39.05
C GLY A 487 24.80 -3.46 38.72
N LEU A 488 23.71 -3.92 39.34
CA LEU A 488 22.57 -3.04 39.57
C LEU A 488 22.85 -2.39 40.92
N PRO A 489 22.92 -1.05 41.05
CA PRO A 489 22.81 -0.46 42.36
C PRO A 489 21.51 -1.03 42.94
N GLU A 490 21.60 -1.74 44.06
CA GLU A 490 20.47 -1.87 44.96
C GLU A 490 20.13 -0.44 45.38
N HIS A 491 19.40 0.28 44.53
CA HIS A 491 18.33 1.09 45.06
C HIS A 491 17.44 0.08 45.74
N GLN A 492 17.70 -0.13 47.03
CA GLN A 492 16.69 -0.58 47.97
C GLN A 492 15.60 0.50 47.95
N ALA A 493 14.80 0.51 46.88
CA ALA A 493 13.43 0.95 46.98
C ALA A 493 12.88 0.03 48.06
N SER A 494 12.74 0.58 49.28
CA SER A 494 12.27 -0.19 50.42
C SER A 494 11.06 -1.01 49.98
N GLU A 495 10.88 -2.21 50.53
CA GLU A 495 9.73 -3.05 50.19
C GLU A 495 8.41 -2.26 50.33
N LYS A 496 8.38 -1.30 51.27
CA LYS A 496 7.34 -0.27 51.40
C LYS A 496 7.17 0.64 50.17
N MET A 497 8.25 1.14 49.57
CA MET A 497 8.24 1.95 48.35
C MET A 497 7.75 1.13 47.15
N LEU A 498 8.25 -0.09 46.97
CA LEU A 498 7.80 -0.98 45.89
C LEU A 498 6.33 -1.36 46.06
N MET A 499 5.89 -1.64 47.28
CA MET A 499 4.50 -1.92 47.60
C MET A 499 3.61 -0.67 47.43
N HIS A 500 4.11 0.52 47.76
CA HIS A 500 3.43 1.79 47.49
C HIS A 500 3.28 2.04 45.98
N LEU A 501 4.35 1.88 45.21
CA LEU A 501 4.33 2.03 43.75
C LEU A 501 3.42 0.99 43.10
N ARG A 502 3.47 -0.27 43.53
CA ARG A 502 2.56 -1.32 43.07
C ARG A 502 1.10 -0.99 43.36
N ASN A 503 0.79 -0.48 44.55
CA ASN A 503 -0.56 -0.08 44.92
C ASN A 503 -1.03 1.16 44.13
N GLN A 504 -0.14 2.12 43.85
CA GLN A 504 -0.42 3.25 42.96
C GLN A 504 -0.69 2.77 41.53
N LEU A 505 0.12 1.83 41.04
CA LEU A 505 -0.04 1.24 39.71
C LEU A 505 -1.38 0.51 39.59
N TYR A 506 -1.77 -0.29 40.60
CA TYR A 506 -3.08 -0.92 40.65
C TYR A 506 -4.23 0.09 40.66
N LYS A 507 -4.13 1.17 41.45
CA LYS A 507 -5.13 2.24 41.47
C LYS A 507 -5.25 2.94 40.11
N HIS A 508 -4.14 3.24 39.47
CA HIS A 508 -4.13 3.84 38.13
C HIS A 508 -4.65 2.88 37.07
N GLN A 509 -4.36 1.58 37.18
CA GLN A 509 -4.86 0.57 36.26
C GLN A 509 -6.38 0.39 36.42
N GLU A 510 -6.91 0.47 37.64
CA GLU A 510 -8.34 0.45 37.91
C GLU A 510 -9.05 1.72 37.42
N GLN A 511 -8.45 2.89 37.63
CA GLN A 511 -8.93 4.16 37.04
C GLN A 511 -8.92 4.13 35.51
N ALA A 512 -7.86 3.63 34.90
CA ALA A 512 -7.75 3.50 33.44
C ALA A 512 -8.82 2.55 32.90
N ARG A 513 -9.08 1.44 33.60
CA ARG A 513 -10.16 0.50 33.23
C ARG A 513 -11.53 1.17 33.31
N LYS A 514 -11.79 1.93 34.39
CA LYS A 514 -13.05 2.67 34.56
C LYS A 514 -13.24 3.74 33.47
N LEU A 515 -12.19 4.50 33.15
CA LEU A 515 -12.19 5.47 32.05
C LEU A 515 -12.42 4.81 30.69
N THR A 516 -11.87 3.61 30.48
CA THR A 516 -12.08 2.84 29.25
C THR A 516 -13.53 2.38 29.14
N ASP A 517 -14.15 1.93 30.23
CA ASP A 517 -15.56 1.54 30.27
C ASP A 517 -16.50 2.75 30.08
N GLU A 518 -16.18 3.89 30.70
CA GLU A 518 -16.90 5.16 30.51
C GLU A 518 -16.79 5.64 29.05
N LEU A 519 -15.59 5.57 28.44
CA LEU A 519 -15.37 5.93 27.05
C LEU A 519 -16.14 5.00 26.10
N ARG A 520 -16.16 3.70 26.38
CA ARG A 520 -16.93 2.72 25.60
C ARG A 520 -18.42 3.01 25.66
N THR A 521 -18.93 3.37 26.84
CA THR A 521 -20.33 3.75 27.04
C THR A 521 -20.68 5.05 26.32
N ALA A 522 -19.81 6.07 26.41
CA ALA A 522 -19.97 7.32 25.69
C ALA A 522 -19.94 7.12 24.17
N THR A 523 -19.03 6.27 23.68
CA THR A 523 -18.92 5.93 22.25
C THR A 523 -20.18 5.23 21.74
N ALA A 524 -20.73 4.28 22.51
CA ALA A 524 -22.00 3.64 22.18
C ALA A 524 -23.16 4.65 22.14
N SER A 525 -23.23 5.56 23.11
CA SER A 525 -24.25 6.61 23.11
C SER A 525 -24.12 7.58 21.93
N VAL A 526 -22.90 7.94 21.53
CA VAL A 526 -22.65 8.76 20.34
C VAL A 526 -23.04 8.01 19.07
N HIS A 527 -22.78 6.71 18.99
CA HIS A 527 -23.18 5.87 17.87
C HIS A 527 -24.70 5.82 17.70
N ASP A 528 -25.44 5.54 18.78
CA ASP A 528 -26.92 5.56 18.77
C ASP A 528 -27.46 6.93 18.33
N ARG A 529 -26.88 8.02 18.85
CA ARG A 529 -27.32 9.38 18.49
C ARG A 529 -27.02 9.74 17.04
N ASN A 530 -25.94 9.20 16.48
CA ASN A 530 -25.62 9.34 15.06
C ASN A 530 -26.61 8.54 14.20
N GLN A 531 -27.01 7.35 14.64
CA GLN A 531 -28.02 6.54 13.97
C GLN A 531 -29.37 7.26 13.93
N ASP A 532 -29.82 7.80 15.07
CA ASP A 532 -31.05 8.60 15.17
C ASP A 532 -31.01 9.83 14.24
N LEU A 533 -29.86 10.50 14.14
CA LEU A 533 -29.67 11.63 13.23
C LEU A 533 -29.72 11.22 11.76
N GLN A 534 -29.18 10.06 11.40
CA GLN A 534 -29.24 9.52 10.04
C GLN A 534 -30.68 9.15 9.66
N ASP A 535 -31.42 8.52 10.58
CA ASP A 535 -32.82 8.18 10.37
C ASP A 535 -33.69 9.44 10.24
N THR A 536 -33.49 10.43 11.11
CA THR A 536 -34.19 11.73 11.01
C THR A 536 -33.85 12.46 9.69
N ARG A 537 -32.60 12.37 9.22
CA ARG A 537 -32.19 12.95 7.95
C ARG A 537 -32.86 12.24 6.76
N ARG A 538 -32.99 10.92 6.80
CA ARG A 538 -33.70 10.14 5.78
C ARG A 538 -35.17 10.57 5.70
N ASP A 539 -35.86 10.66 6.83
CA ASP A 539 -37.25 11.11 6.89
C ASP A 539 -37.43 12.54 6.37
N LEU A 540 -36.48 13.44 6.65
CA LEU A 540 -36.48 14.81 6.13
C LEU A 540 -36.31 14.86 4.60
N VAL A 541 -35.47 13.99 4.04
CA VAL A 541 -35.31 13.87 2.58
C VAL A 541 -36.62 13.39 1.95
N GLU A 542 -37.23 12.33 2.47
CA GLU A 542 -38.51 11.80 1.97
C GLU A 542 -39.61 12.88 2.00
N ARG A 543 -39.75 13.61 3.11
CA ARG A 543 -40.74 14.71 3.22
C ARG A 543 -40.44 15.88 2.28
N THR A 544 -39.17 16.12 1.97
CA THR A 544 -38.77 17.14 1.00
C THR A 544 -39.14 16.72 -0.41
N ASP A 545 -38.92 15.47 -0.76
CA ASP A 545 -39.30 14.90 -2.07
C ASP A 545 -40.84 14.95 -2.27
N ASP A 546 -41.61 14.59 -1.24
CA ASP A 546 -43.08 14.72 -1.24
C ASP A 546 -43.56 16.16 -1.44
N LEU A 547 -42.89 17.12 -0.80
CA LEU A 547 -43.18 18.55 -0.96
C LEU A 547 -42.86 19.04 -2.37
N VAL A 548 -41.75 18.58 -2.96
CA VAL A 548 -41.36 18.90 -4.34
C VAL A 548 -42.40 18.33 -5.32
N ALA A 549 -42.83 17.07 -5.13
CA ALA A 549 -43.88 16.45 -5.94
C ALA A 549 -45.21 17.21 -5.82
N THR A 550 -45.61 17.57 -4.60
CA THR A 550 -46.84 18.34 -4.37
C THR A 550 -46.77 19.72 -5.02
N ARG A 551 -45.62 20.41 -4.93
CA ARG A 551 -45.39 21.70 -5.58
C ARG A 551 -45.54 21.58 -7.10
N GLN A 552 -45.00 20.53 -7.71
CA GLN A 552 -45.11 20.29 -9.15
C GLN A 552 -46.59 20.16 -9.58
N ILE A 553 -47.39 19.40 -8.84
CA ILE A 553 -48.84 19.26 -9.09
C ILE A 553 -49.58 20.61 -8.98
N VAL A 554 -49.20 21.45 -8.01
CA VAL A 554 -49.81 22.78 -7.86
C VAL A 554 -49.44 23.70 -9.02
N VAL A 555 -48.20 23.63 -9.52
CA VAL A 555 -47.77 24.38 -10.71
C VAL A 555 -48.61 23.97 -11.92
N GLU A 556 -48.72 22.67 -12.19
CA GLU A 556 -49.52 22.15 -13.31
C GLU A 556 -50.99 22.61 -13.24
N ARG A 557 -51.62 22.51 -12.06
CA ARG A 557 -52.99 23.00 -11.85
C ARG A 557 -53.14 24.50 -12.05
N THR A 558 -52.12 25.27 -11.69
CA THR A 558 -52.12 26.72 -11.87
C THR A 558 -52.04 27.06 -13.35
N ASP A 559 -51.20 26.37 -14.11
CA ASP A 559 -51.07 26.54 -15.57
C ASP A 559 -52.39 26.20 -16.28
N ASP A 560 -53.07 25.10 -15.90
CA ASP A 560 -54.39 24.74 -16.41
C ASP A 560 -55.45 25.83 -16.14
N LEU A 561 -55.43 26.42 -14.94
CA LEU A 561 -56.32 27.50 -14.55
C LEU A 561 -56.08 28.77 -15.36
N VAL A 562 -54.80 29.11 -15.60
CA VAL A 562 -54.40 30.24 -16.45
C VAL A 562 -54.87 30.02 -17.88
N ALA A 563 -54.67 28.83 -18.44
CA ALA A 563 -55.14 28.47 -19.79
C ALA A 563 -56.68 28.56 -19.89
N THR A 564 -57.40 28.05 -18.90
CA THR A 564 -58.87 28.12 -18.85
C THR A 564 -59.36 29.56 -18.78
N ARG A 565 -58.71 30.40 -17.97
CA ARG A 565 -59.04 31.83 -17.87
C ARG A 565 -58.82 32.55 -19.20
N GLN A 566 -57.74 32.24 -19.91
CA GLN A 566 -57.44 32.82 -21.22
C GLN A 566 -58.54 32.48 -22.25
N LEU A 567 -58.97 31.21 -22.30
CA LEU A 567 -60.09 30.78 -23.16
C LEU A 567 -61.41 31.49 -22.82
N LEU A 568 -61.69 31.73 -21.54
CA LEU A 568 -62.87 32.48 -21.12
C LEU A 568 -62.80 33.94 -21.56
N ILE A 569 -61.64 34.58 -21.47
CA ILE A 569 -61.42 35.95 -21.98
C ILE A 569 -61.71 35.99 -23.49
N GLU A 570 -61.16 35.05 -24.26
CA GLU A 570 -61.38 34.96 -25.71
C GLU A 570 -62.85 34.75 -26.06
N ARG A 571 -63.54 33.81 -25.39
CA ARG A 571 -64.98 33.58 -25.61
C ARG A 571 -65.83 34.78 -25.25
N THR A 572 -65.48 35.49 -24.17
CA THR A 572 -66.20 36.70 -23.76
C THR A 572 -66.03 37.79 -24.81
N GLY A 573 -64.82 37.98 -25.34
CA GLY A 573 -64.57 38.93 -26.44
C GLY A 573 -65.31 38.56 -27.73
N MET A 574 -65.42 37.27 -28.08
CA MET A 574 -66.23 36.83 -29.22
C MET A 574 -67.73 37.13 -29.00
N LEU A 575 -68.25 36.90 -27.80
CA LEU A 575 -69.64 37.21 -27.47
C LEU A 575 -69.92 38.71 -27.56
N GLU A 576 -69.02 39.56 -27.05
CA GLU A 576 -69.12 41.01 -27.17
C GLU A 576 -69.15 41.47 -28.64
N GLN A 577 -68.32 40.86 -29.50
CA GLN A 577 -68.33 41.13 -30.94
C GLN A 577 -69.65 40.68 -31.61
N MET A 578 -70.17 39.50 -31.23
CA MET A 578 -71.45 39.00 -31.75
C MET A 578 -72.63 39.90 -31.32
N VAL A 579 -72.62 40.38 -30.08
CA VAL A 579 -73.63 41.33 -29.58
C VAL A 579 -73.53 42.64 -30.36
N ALA A 580 -72.33 43.18 -30.57
CA ALA A 580 -72.14 44.39 -31.37
C ALA A 580 -72.60 44.22 -32.83
N GLN A 581 -72.35 43.06 -33.45
CA GLN A 581 -72.87 42.73 -34.78
C GLN A 581 -74.39 42.60 -34.81
N ALA A 582 -74.99 41.96 -33.82
CA ALA A 582 -76.45 41.84 -33.71
C ALA A 582 -77.12 43.21 -33.53
N GLU A 583 -76.53 44.10 -32.72
CA GLU A 583 -77.00 45.48 -32.57
C GLU A 583 -76.85 46.30 -33.86
N ALA A 584 -75.78 46.09 -34.63
CA ALA A 584 -75.58 46.73 -35.93
C ALA A 584 -76.58 46.22 -36.98
N LEU A 585 -76.81 44.91 -37.03
CA LEU A 585 -77.83 44.28 -37.89
C LEU A 585 -79.24 44.74 -37.52
N SER A 586 -79.56 44.83 -36.23
CA SER A 586 -80.85 45.33 -35.75
C SER A 586 -81.07 46.80 -36.16
N ARG A 587 -80.04 47.65 -36.07
CA ARG A 587 -80.08 49.03 -36.57
C ARG A 587 -80.28 49.09 -38.09
N ALA A 588 -79.55 48.27 -38.86
CA ALA A 588 -79.72 48.20 -40.31
C ALA A 588 -81.11 47.70 -40.73
N LEU A 589 -81.69 46.74 -39.98
CA LEU A 589 -83.04 46.23 -40.21
C LEU A 589 -84.11 47.30 -39.89
N ALA A 590 -83.90 48.08 -38.83
CA ALA A 590 -84.77 49.20 -38.48
C ALA A 590 -84.74 50.31 -39.54
N GLU A 591 -83.57 50.60 -40.13
CA GLU A 591 -83.43 51.54 -41.24
C GLU A 591 -84.04 51.02 -42.55
N ALA A 592 -83.97 49.71 -42.80
CA ALA A 592 -84.58 49.08 -43.97
C ALA A 592 -86.12 49.03 -43.89
N ASN A 593 -86.69 48.84 -42.69
CA ASN A 593 -88.14 48.89 -42.47
C ASN A 593 -88.73 50.32 -42.48
N ALA A 594 -87.89 51.35 -42.41
CA ALA A 594 -88.29 52.75 -42.46
C ALA A 594 -88.27 53.34 -43.89
N ARG A 595 -87.84 52.56 -44.89
CA ARG A 595 -87.93 52.86 -46.33
C ARG A 595 -89.05 52.03 -46.95
#